data_AF-A0A538CD39-F1
#
_entry.id   AF-A0A538CD39-F1
#
_cell.length_a   1.000
_cell.length_b   1.000
_cell.length_c   1.000
_cell.angle_alpha   90.00
_cell.angle_beta   90.00
_cell.angle_gamma   90.00
#
_symmetry.space_group_name_H-M   'P 1'
#
loop_
_entity.id
_entity.type
_entity.pdbx_description
1 polymer ?
#
loop_
_entity_poly.entity_id
_entity_poly.type
_entity_poly.pdbx_seq_one_letter_code
_entity_poly.pdbx_strand_id
1 'polypeptide(L)'
;MRVPLEWLHDYVRPDLGLRKLAERLALTGTEVEGIHQHGVGALDGFVVGKVLSADQHPDADRLTVCMVDVGDGEPAQIVCGAPNVGAGQTVAV
;
A
#
# COMPACT_ATOMS: atom_id res chain seq x y z
N MET A 1 6.83 -6.71 -18.85
CA MET A 1 6.57 -7.42 -17.57
C MET A 1 6.99 -6.50 -16.43
N ARG A 2 6.30 -6.50 -15.29
CA ARG A 2 6.74 -5.77 -14.08
C ARG A 2 7.05 -6.78 -12.97
N VAL A 3 8.12 -6.53 -12.23
CA VAL A 3 8.56 -7.40 -11.14
C VAL A 3 9.07 -6.56 -9.97
N PRO A 4 8.64 -6.82 -8.72
CA PRO A 4 9.22 -6.20 -7.54
C PRO A 4 10.69 -6.60 -7.36
N LEU A 5 11.55 -5.62 -7.06
CA LEU A 5 12.98 -5.87 -6.85
C LEU A 5 13.23 -6.84 -5.69
N GLU A 6 12.52 -6.67 -4.57
CA GLU A 6 12.68 -7.56 -3.41
C GLU A 6 12.30 -9.01 -3.74
N TRP A 7 11.32 -9.23 -4.61
CA TRP A 7 10.98 -10.59 -5.04
C TRP A 7 12.10 -11.23 -5.86
N LEU A 8 12.81 -10.48 -6.71
CA LEU A 8 14.02 -11.00 -7.38
C LEU A 8 15.13 -11.32 -6.38
N HIS A 9 15.27 -10.49 -5.35
CA HIS A 9 16.26 -10.67 -4.30
C HIS A 9 16.04 -11.90 -3.43
N ASP A 10 14.82 -12.46 -3.38
CA ASP A 10 14.56 -13.74 -2.73
C ASP A 10 15.24 -14.91 -3.46
N TYR A 11 15.54 -14.75 -4.75
CA TYR A 11 16.27 -15.75 -5.55
C TYR A 11 17.76 -15.41 -5.65
N VAL A 12 18.08 -14.18 -6.04
CA VAL A 12 19.46 -13.70 -6.20
C VAL A 12 19.54 -12.23 -5.82
N ARG A 13 20.35 -11.91 -4.80
CA ARG A 13 20.60 -10.55 -4.32
C ARG A 13 22.06 -10.15 -4.63
N PRO A 14 22.35 -9.66 -5.84
CA PRO A 14 23.71 -9.21 -6.17
C PRO A 14 24.04 -7.94 -5.40
N ASP A 15 25.32 -7.75 -5.06
CA ASP A 15 25.82 -6.50 -4.46
C ASP A 15 25.94 -5.38 -5.51
N LEU A 16 24.78 -4.98 -6.04
CA LEU A 16 24.64 -3.96 -7.07
C LEU A 16 23.51 -3.02 -6.70
N GLY A 17 23.76 -1.72 -6.82
CA GLY A 17 22.69 -0.74 -6.78
C GLY A 17 21.73 -0.91 -7.96
N LEU A 18 20.47 -0.50 -7.78
CA LEU A 18 19.36 -0.67 -8.73
C LEU A 18 19.70 -0.26 -10.18
N ARG A 19 20.39 0.87 -10.37
CA ARG A 19 20.78 1.33 -11.71
C ARG A 19 21.79 0.39 -12.38
N LYS A 20 22.79 -0.09 -11.64
CA LYS A 20 23.79 -1.04 -12.15
C LYS A 20 23.16 -2.40 -12.44
N LEU A 21 22.20 -2.83 -11.62
CA LEU A 21 21.42 -4.03 -11.87
C LEU A 21 20.63 -3.92 -13.18
N ALA A 22 19.94 -2.81 -13.40
CA ALA A 22 19.20 -2.56 -14.64
C ALA A 22 20.11 -2.55 -15.88
N GLU A 23 21.26 -1.88 -15.80
CA GLU A 23 22.28 -1.89 -16.87
C GLU A 23 22.78 -3.31 -17.17
N ARG A 24 23.04 -4.13 -16.12
CA ARG A 24 23.45 -5.52 -16.30
C ARG A 24 22.38 -6.37 -16.97
N LEU A 25 21.12 -6.23 -16.57
CA LEU A 25 20.00 -6.92 -17.21
C LEU A 25 19.91 -6.56 -18.70
N ALA A 26 19.99 -5.26 -19.03
CA ALA A 26 19.95 -4.78 -20.41
C ALA A 26 21.10 -5.34 -21.25
N LEU A 27 22.34 -5.35 -20.72
CA LEU A 27 23.51 -5.93 -21.40
C LEU A 27 23.39 -7.43 -21.66
N THR A 28 22.64 -8.15 -20.82
CA THR A 28 22.38 -9.59 -20.98
C THR A 28 21.16 -9.91 -21.86
N GLY A 29 20.53 -8.88 -22.45
CA GLY A 29 19.39 -9.03 -23.36
C GLY A 29 18.02 -8.87 -22.70
N THR A 30 17.95 -8.48 -21.43
CA THR A 30 16.69 -8.16 -20.73
C THR A 30 16.56 -6.66 -20.55
N GLU A 31 15.90 -5.99 -21.49
CA GLU A 31 15.70 -4.54 -21.43
C GLU A 31 14.88 -4.11 -20.21
N VAL A 32 15.29 -3.01 -19.57
CA VAL A 32 14.58 -2.38 -18.45
C VAL A 32 14.00 -1.05 -18.92
N GLU A 33 12.71 -1.08 -19.29
CA GLU A 33 11.99 0.10 -19.80
C GLU A 33 11.81 1.20 -18.74
N GLY A 34 11.75 0.83 -17.46
CA GLY A 34 11.50 1.79 -16.39
C GLY A 34 11.64 1.20 -15.00
N ILE A 35 11.93 2.09 -14.05
CA ILE A 35 12.00 1.77 -12.62
C ILE A 35 10.90 2.58 -11.93
N HIS A 36 10.02 1.88 -11.22
CA HIS A 36 8.93 2.49 -10.47
C HIS A 36 9.16 2.29 -8.97
N GLN A 37 9.27 3.39 -8.24
CA GLN A 37 9.21 3.35 -6.78
C GLN A 37 7.73 3.38 -6.37
N HIS A 38 7.32 2.35 -5.63
CA HIS A 38 5.96 2.21 -5.11
C HIS A 38 5.97 2.40 -3.60
N GLY A 39 4.95 3.08 -3.08
CA GLY A 39 4.81 3.41 -1.66
C GLY A 39 4.81 4.92 -1.40
N VAL A 40 4.66 5.28 -0.13
CA VAL A 40 4.76 6.67 0.33
C VAL A 40 6.21 7.02 0.63
N GLY A 41 6.63 8.24 0.29
CA GLY A 41 8.02 8.68 0.50
C GLY A 41 8.40 8.83 1.98
N ALA A 42 7.41 9.06 2.85
CA ALA A 42 7.53 8.99 4.30
C ALA A 42 6.32 8.23 4.83
N LEU A 43 6.56 7.31 5.76
CA LEU A 43 5.51 6.53 6.43
C LEU A 43 4.97 7.22 7.68
N ASP A 44 5.53 8.38 8.04
CA ASP A 44 5.14 9.13 9.22
C ASP A 44 3.65 9.50 9.14
N GLY A 45 2.89 9.02 10.13
CA GLY A 45 1.44 9.26 10.22
C GLY A 45 0.55 8.22 9.57
N PHE A 46 1.09 7.19 8.90
CA PHE A 46 0.30 6.06 8.42
C PHE A 46 0.31 4.91 9.42
N VAL A 47 -0.87 4.37 9.72
CA VAL A 47 -1.02 3.24 10.65
C VAL A 47 -1.90 2.15 10.05
N VAL A 48 -1.76 0.92 10.56
CA VAL A 48 -2.65 -0.18 10.20
C VAL A 48 -3.82 -0.18 11.17
N GLY A 49 -5.03 0.01 10.64
CA GLY A 49 -6.26 0.00 11.41
C GLY A 49 -7.17 -1.18 11.11
N LYS A 50 -8.10 -1.46 12.02
CA LYS A 50 -9.18 -2.45 11.87
C LYS A 50 -10.53 -1.76 11.85
N VAL A 51 -11.29 -1.90 10.76
CA VAL A 51 -12.66 -1.38 10.68
C VAL A 51 -13.55 -2.22 11.60
N LEU A 52 -14.08 -1.60 12.65
CA LEU A 52 -14.99 -2.23 13.61
C LEU A 52 -16.44 -2.20 13.11
N SER A 53 -16.89 -1.07 12.59
CA SER A 53 -18.21 -0.89 11.96
C SER A 53 -18.09 0.00 10.71
N ALA A 54 -19.05 -0.14 9.80
CA ALA A 54 -19.12 0.60 8.55
C ALA A 54 -20.59 0.80 8.18
N ASP A 55 -21.11 2.00 8.41
CA ASP A 55 -22.53 2.35 8.26
C ASP A 55 -22.72 3.44 7.20
N GLN A 56 -23.83 3.41 6.46
CA GLN A 56 -24.13 4.45 5.47
C GLN A 56 -24.14 5.84 6.13
N HIS A 57 -23.47 6.81 5.52
CA HIS A 57 -23.49 8.17 6.03
C HIS A 57 -24.93 8.73 5.94
N PRO A 58 -25.47 9.30 7.03
CA PRO A 58 -26.88 9.74 7.08
C PRO A 58 -27.21 10.82 6.04
N ASP A 59 -26.26 11.71 5.78
CA ASP A 59 -26.43 12.85 4.87
C ASP A 59 -25.72 12.69 3.50
N ALA A 60 -25.22 11.50 3.16
CA ALA A 60 -24.48 11.31 1.91
C ALA A 60 -24.61 9.88 1.34
N ASP A 61 -25.07 9.78 0.10
CA ASP A 61 -25.35 8.49 -0.56
C ASP A 61 -24.10 7.67 -0.90
N ARG A 62 -22.93 8.31 -0.99
CA ARG A 62 -21.68 7.67 -1.45
C ARG A 62 -20.60 7.57 -0.37
N LEU A 63 -20.94 7.89 0.87
CA LEU A 63 -20.00 7.89 1.98
C LEU A 63 -20.43 6.88 3.05
N THR A 64 -19.45 6.30 3.72
CA THR A 64 -19.62 5.34 4.81
C THR A 64 -18.91 5.87 6.04
N VAL A 65 -19.61 5.93 7.16
CA VAL A 65 -19.05 6.26 8.47
C VAL A 65 -18.47 4.98 9.06
N CYS A 66 -17.15 4.95 9.23
CA CYS A 66 -16.43 3.81 9.76
C CYS A 66 -15.92 4.11 11.17
N MET A 67 -16.07 3.18 12.10
CA MET A 67 -15.33 3.19 13.36
C MET A 67 -14.10 2.31 13.18
N VAL A 68 -12.90 2.85 13.34
CA VAL A 68 -11.65 2.15 13.03
C VAL A 68 -10.76 2.14 14.26
N ASP A 69 -10.39 0.95 14.71
CA ASP A 69 -9.37 0.77 15.74
C ASP A 69 -7.98 0.97 15.12
N VAL A 70 -7.24 1.98 15.61
CA VAL A 70 -5.89 2.33 15.16
C VAL A 70 -4.83 2.03 16.22
N GLY A 71 -5.20 1.39 17.34
CA GLY A 71 -4.28 1.01 18.41
C GLY A 71 -3.99 2.11 19.46
N ASP A 72 -4.54 3.31 19.29
CA ASP A 72 -4.29 4.47 20.17
C ASP A 72 -5.37 4.69 21.25
N GLY A 73 -6.16 3.65 21.55
CA GLY A 73 -7.20 3.68 22.59
C GLY A 73 -8.62 3.65 22.00
N GLU A 74 -9.29 4.80 21.96
CA GLU A 74 -10.65 4.86 21.42
C GLU A 74 -10.67 4.76 19.89
N PRO A 75 -11.61 3.99 19.29
CA PRO A 75 -11.72 3.89 17.84
C PRO A 75 -11.94 5.26 17.18
N ALA A 76 -11.20 5.53 16.12
CA ALA A 76 -11.35 6.73 15.33
C ALA A 76 -12.59 6.65 14.43
N GLN A 77 -13.36 7.73 14.36
CA GLN A 77 -14.44 7.86 13.39
C GLN A 77 -13.87 8.41 12.07
N ILE A 78 -14.03 7.66 10.97
CA ILE A 78 -13.49 8.00 9.65
C ILE A 78 -14.60 7.91 8.61
N VAL A 79 -14.78 8.97 7.82
CA VAL A 79 -15.70 8.96 6.68
C VAL A 79 -14.94 8.51 5.44
N CYS A 80 -15.35 7.37 4.87
CA CYS A 80 -14.72 6.77 3.70
C CYS A 80 -15.67 6.76 2.50
N GLY A 81 -15.16 7.06 1.31
CA GLY A 81 -15.93 6.97 0.05
C GLY A 81 -15.63 5.71 -0.77
N ALA A 82 -14.79 4.80 -0.26
CA ALA A 82 -14.45 3.58 -0.98
C ALA A 82 -15.67 2.64 -0.98
N PRO A 83 -16.17 2.20 -2.15
CA PRO A 83 -17.39 1.38 -2.23
C PRO A 83 -17.23 -0.03 -1.65
N ASN A 84 -15.99 -0.45 -1.37
CA ASN A 84 -15.65 -1.76 -0.84
C ASN A 84 -15.26 -1.71 0.65
N VAL A 85 -15.44 -0.58 1.34
CA VAL A 85 -15.15 -0.51 2.79
C VAL A 85 -16.22 -1.27 3.57
N GLY A 86 -15.81 -2.06 4.55
CA GLY A 86 -16.72 -2.88 5.35
C GLY A 86 -16.14 -3.28 6.70
N ALA A 87 -17.03 -3.62 7.64
CA ALA A 87 -16.65 -4.09 8.96
C ALA A 87 -15.75 -5.33 8.88
N GLY A 88 -14.76 -5.40 9.77
CA GLY A 88 -13.78 -6.48 9.83
C GLY A 88 -12.61 -6.35 8.87
N GLN A 89 -12.51 -5.30 8.05
CA GLN A 89 -11.36 -5.10 7.16
C GLN A 89 -10.15 -4.52 7.91
N THR A 90 -8.95 -5.00 7.57
CA THR A 90 -7.69 -4.36 7.98
C THR A 90 -7.27 -3.40 6.88
N VAL A 91 -7.09 -2.13 7.22
CA VAL A 91 -6.88 -1.03 6.27
C VAL A 91 -5.68 -0.18 6.68
N ALA A 92 -5.10 0.54 5.72
CA ALA A 92 -4.17 1.63 6.03
C ALA A 92 -4.99 2.89 6.31
N VAL A 93 -4.68 3.56 7.42
CA VAL A 93 -5.28 4.83 7.86
C VAL A 93 -4.22 5.91 7.80
#